data_AF-A0A8S1RND3-F1
#
_entry.id   AF-A0A8S1RND3-F1
#
_cell.length_a   1.000
_cell.length_b   1.000
_cell.length_c   1.000
_cell.angle_alpha   90.00
_cell.angle_beta   90.00
_cell.angle_gamma   90.00
#
_symmetry.space_group_name_H-M   'P 1'
#
loop_
_entity.id
_entity.type
_entity.pdbx_description
1 polymer ?
#
loop_
_entity_poly.entity_id
_entity_poly.type
_entity_poly.pdbx_seq_one_letter_code
_entity_poly.pdbx_strand_id
1 'polypeptide(L)'
;MKQDQWLSQQTITDHTNKVYSLSLNEQQNKLIICSEDSQILVIEQQQLVKKWIIRQKIKDSNTKEYRKTKEIAVKFGSNGDWYLFPQQYIKSKCLLVNKNGNHVNLMRKKENGDLILQQSIDFGTSGIYGQLSCDGEFWITWNWISKEIHIRKLKEL
;
A
#
# COMPACT_ATOMS: atom_id res chain seq x y z
N MET A 1 31.24 -25.35 2.61
CA MET A 1 30.03 -24.50 2.51
C MET A 1 30.43 -23.21 1.81
N LYS A 2 29.73 -22.82 0.73
CA LYS A 2 29.94 -21.49 0.14
C LYS A 2 29.23 -20.47 1.04
N GLN A 3 29.91 -19.39 1.37
CA GLN A 3 29.36 -18.28 2.12
C GLN A 3 28.92 -17.23 1.10
N ASP A 4 27.62 -16.99 1.01
CA ASP A 4 27.08 -15.95 0.14
C ASP A 4 27.30 -14.58 0.78
N GLN A 5 27.77 -13.62 -0.02
CA GLN A 5 28.03 -12.25 0.41
C GLN A 5 27.20 -11.28 -0.43
N TRP A 6 26.58 -10.31 0.23
CA TRP A 6 25.89 -9.21 -0.43
C TRP A 6 26.90 -8.10 -0.72
N LEU A 7 27.00 -7.70 -1.99
CA LEU A 7 27.86 -6.62 -2.43
C LEU A 7 27.00 -5.41 -2.81
N SER A 8 27.41 -4.21 -2.38
CA SER A 8 26.77 -2.97 -2.83
C SER A 8 27.11 -2.74 -4.30
N GLN A 9 26.08 -2.78 -5.17
CA GLN A 9 26.26 -2.56 -6.60
C GLN A 9 26.18 -1.07 -6.97
N GLN A 10 25.30 -0.31 -6.31
CA GLN A 10 25.04 1.08 -6.64
C GLN A 10 24.42 1.84 -5.45
N THR A 11 24.77 3.11 -5.32
CA THR A 11 24.14 4.05 -4.38
C THR A 11 23.44 5.16 -5.17
N ILE A 12 22.23 5.54 -4.73
CA ILE A 12 21.47 6.69 -5.28
C ILE A 12 21.34 7.72 -4.16
N THR A 13 21.86 8.93 -4.37
CA THR A 13 21.97 9.98 -3.35
C THR A 13 21.16 11.24 -3.70
N ASP A 14 20.23 11.12 -4.66
CA ASP A 14 19.49 12.27 -5.18
C ASP A 14 18.45 12.84 -4.21
N HIS A 15 18.02 12.06 -3.22
CA HIS A 15 17.18 12.58 -2.15
C HIS A 15 18.03 13.35 -1.13
N THR A 16 17.57 14.54 -0.74
CA THR A 16 18.27 15.41 0.21
C THR A 16 17.79 15.24 1.65
N ASN A 17 16.79 14.37 1.87
CA ASN A 17 16.22 14.10 3.19
C ASN A 17 15.73 12.64 3.31
N LYS A 18 15.17 12.27 4.47
CA LYS A 18 14.74 10.90 4.81
C LYS A 18 13.81 10.30 3.77
N VAL A 19 14.08 9.06 3.37
CA VAL A 19 13.20 8.26 2.53
C VAL A 19 12.13 7.60 3.40
N TYR A 20 10.86 7.75 3.02
CA TYR A 20 9.73 7.16 3.74
C TYR A 20 9.18 5.90 3.08
N SER A 21 9.34 5.76 1.75
CA SER A 21 8.77 4.63 1.02
C SER A 21 9.60 4.25 -0.20
N LEU A 22 9.63 2.95 -0.46
CA LEU A 22 10.27 2.30 -1.60
C LEU A 22 9.28 1.28 -2.18
N SER A 23 9.08 1.28 -3.50
CA SER A 23 8.19 0.31 -4.16
C SER A 23 8.79 -0.15 -5.48
N LEU A 24 8.99 -1.46 -5.61
CA LEU A 24 9.45 -2.11 -6.83
C LEU A 24 8.24 -2.63 -7.61
N ASN A 25 8.24 -2.51 -8.94
CA ASN A 25 7.20 -3.12 -9.76
C ASN A 25 7.38 -4.65 -9.89
N GLU A 26 6.34 -5.32 -10.40
CA GLU A 26 6.32 -6.79 -10.58
C GLU A 26 7.46 -7.30 -11.46
N GLN A 27 7.83 -6.54 -12.50
CA GLN A 27 8.92 -6.90 -13.42
C GLN A 27 10.32 -6.60 -12.84
N GLN A 28 10.40 -6.08 -11.61
CA GLN A 28 11.63 -5.76 -10.90
C GLN A 28 12.59 -4.83 -11.66
N ASN A 29 12.07 -4.02 -12.59
CA ASN A 29 12.85 -3.13 -13.44
C ASN A 29 12.55 -1.64 -13.21
N LYS A 30 11.57 -1.32 -12.36
CA LYS A 30 11.21 0.05 -11.96
C LYS A 30 11.06 0.14 -10.46
N LEU A 31 11.62 1.20 -9.88
CA LEU A 31 11.61 1.52 -8.46
C LEU A 31 11.05 2.94 -8.28
N ILE A 32 10.09 3.08 -7.37
CA ILE A 32 9.57 4.35 -6.90
C ILE A 32 10.14 4.63 -5.51
N ILE A 33 10.67 5.83 -5.31
CA ILE A 33 11.17 6.30 -4.01
C ILE A 33 10.45 7.59 -3.62
N CYS A 34 9.97 7.67 -2.38
CA CYS A 34 9.35 8.87 -1.81
C CYS A 34 10.15 9.35 -0.59
N SER A 35 10.39 10.66 -0.48
CA SER A 35 11.20 11.27 0.58
C SER A 35 10.53 12.51 1.20
N GLU A 36 10.99 12.87 2.40
CA GLU A 36 10.68 14.11 3.12
C GLU A 36 11.10 15.37 2.34
N ASP A 37 12.01 15.26 1.36
CA ASP A 37 12.43 16.38 0.51
C ASP A 37 11.38 16.81 -0.53
N SER A 38 10.15 16.29 -0.43
CA SER A 38 9.02 16.59 -1.32
C SER A 38 9.28 16.17 -2.78
N GLN A 39 10.13 15.17 -3.00
CA GLN A 39 10.36 14.57 -4.31
C GLN A 39 9.93 13.10 -4.33
N ILE A 40 9.49 12.67 -5.52
CA ILE A 40 9.37 11.26 -5.86
C ILE A 40 10.35 10.97 -6.99
N LEU A 41 11.17 9.93 -6.82
CA LEU A 41 12.06 9.44 -7.87
C LEU A 41 11.42 8.22 -8.54
N VAL A 42 11.33 8.27 -9.86
CA VAL A 42 11.04 7.10 -10.70
C VAL A 42 12.35 6.62 -11.28
N ILE A 43 12.76 5.42 -10.92
CA ILE A 43 14.06 4.84 -11.27
C ILE A 43 13.79 3.60 -12.11
N GLU A 44 14.54 3.42 -13.19
CA GLU A 44 14.43 2.26 -14.07
C GLU A 44 15.80 1.61 -14.22
N GLN A 45 15.81 0.28 -14.23
CA GLN A 45 17.03 -0.49 -14.47
C GLN A 45 17.28 -0.64 -15.97
N GLN A 46 18.45 -0.19 -16.43
CA GLN A 46 18.93 -0.47 -17.77
C GLN A 46 19.34 -1.94 -17.86
N GLN A 47 18.67 -2.71 -18.73
CA GLN A 47 18.85 -4.16 -18.83
C GLN A 47 20.27 -4.58 -19.21
N LEU A 48 20.90 -3.88 -20.15
CA LEU A 48 22.22 -4.24 -20.68
C LEU A 48 23.36 -4.08 -19.67
N VAL A 49 23.30 -3.02 -18.85
CA VAL A 49 24.37 -2.67 -17.90
C VAL A 49 23.97 -2.90 -16.44
N LYS A 50 22.73 -3.38 -16.21
CA LYS A 50 22.10 -3.59 -14.88
C LYS A 50 22.15 -2.37 -13.95
N LYS A 51 22.31 -1.18 -14.51
CA LYS A 51 22.43 0.09 -13.77
C LYS A 51 21.06 0.73 -13.56
N TRP A 52 20.79 1.19 -12.34
CA TRP A 52 19.58 1.93 -12.02
C TRP A 52 19.76 3.40 -12.38
N ILE A 53 18.84 3.96 -13.15
CA ILE A 53 18.90 5.35 -13.57
C ILE A 53 17.61 6.08 -13.20
N ILE A 54 17.74 7.31 -12.70
CA ILE A 54 16.59 8.16 -12.42
C ILE A 54 16.01 8.60 -13.76
N ARG A 55 14.80 8.13 -14.05
CA ARG A 55 14.04 8.51 -15.26
C ARG A 55 13.26 9.77 -15.06
N GLN A 56 12.77 9.98 -13.84
CA GLN A 56 11.92 11.11 -13.54
C GLN A 56 12.14 11.56 -12.10
N LYS A 57 12.27 12.88 -11.94
CA LYS A 57 12.15 13.55 -10.63
C LYS A 57 10.82 14.27 -10.62
N ILE A 58 9.88 13.76 -9.85
CA ILE A 58 8.58 14.40 -9.68
C ILE A 58 8.72 15.30 -8.45
N LYS A 59 9.13 16.54 -8.68
CA LYS A 59 9.15 17.59 -7.67
C LYS A 59 7.80 18.28 -7.65
N ASP A 60 7.38 18.73 -6.49
CA ASP A 60 6.32 19.72 -6.43
C ASP A 60 6.84 21.13 -6.73
N SER A 61 6.29 21.76 -7.75
CA SER A 61 6.66 23.10 -8.15
C SER A 61 5.56 24.14 -7.97
N ASN A 62 4.32 23.78 -7.62
CA ASN A 62 3.23 24.75 -7.43
C ASN A 62 2.18 24.16 -6.48
N THR A 63 2.31 24.44 -5.19
CA THR A 63 1.29 24.21 -4.13
C THR A 63 0.57 22.84 -4.14
N LYS A 64 1.20 21.64 -4.27
CA LYS A 64 0.51 20.32 -4.19
C LYS A 64 -0.05 20.02 -2.79
N GLU A 65 -1.06 20.77 -2.41
CA GLU A 65 -2.06 20.32 -1.48
C GLU A 65 -2.80 19.15 -2.12
N TYR A 66 -2.92 18.04 -1.39
CA TYR A 66 -3.96 17.06 -1.70
C TYR A 66 -5.30 17.78 -1.55
N ARG A 67 -5.97 18.08 -2.67
CA ARG A 67 -7.34 18.59 -2.59
C ARG A 67 -8.24 17.45 -2.17
N LYS A 68 -8.74 17.49 -0.94
CA LYS A 68 -9.84 16.65 -0.47
C LYS A 68 -11.01 16.84 -1.43
N THR A 69 -11.25 15.86 -2.30
CA THR A 69 -12.37 15.89 -3.25
C THR A 69 -13.66 15.43 -2.60
N LYS A 70 -13.55 14.54 -1.59
CA LYS A 70 -14.69 13.93 -0.92
C LYS A 70 -14.29 13.43 0.47
N GLU A 71 -15.20 13.56 1.43
CA GLU A 71 -15.14 12.84 2.70
C GLU A 71 -16.03 11.61 2.61
N ILE A 72 -15.49 10.46 3.00
CA ILE A 72 -16.24 9.22 3.06
C ILE A 72 -16.25 8.81 4.52
N ALA A 73 -17.44 8.83 5.12
CA ALA A 73 -17.62 8.31 6.47
C ALA A 73 -17.29 6.81 6.46
N VAL A 74 -16.20 6.45 7.12
CA VAL A 74 -15.83 5.07 7.44
C VAL A 74 -16.09 4.84 8.92
N LYS A 75 -16.33 3.59 9.30
CA LYS A 75 -16.34 3.27 10.73
C LYS A 75 -14.93 3.40 11.29
N PHE A 76 -14.84 3.89 12.50
CA PHE A 76 -13.62 4.11 13.26
C PHE A 76 -13.76 3.39 14.61
N GLY A 77 -12.63 2.97 15.19
CA GLY A 77 -12.57 2.68 16.61
C GLY A 77 -11.20 2.98 17.17
N SER A 78 -11.04 2.71 18.47
CA SER A 78 -10.00 3.21 19.40
C SER A 78 -8.66 3.70 18.81
N ASN A 79 -8.07 4.71 19.47
CA ASN A 79 -6.88 5.51 19.10
C ASN A 79 -5.53 4.76 18.94
N GLY A 80 -5.51 3.46 18.64
CA GLY A 80 -4.29 2.66 18.50
C GLY A 80 -4.17 2.02 17.14
N ASP A 81 -3.95 2.80 16.08
CA ASP A 81 -3.65 2.25 14.76
C ASP A 81 -2.19 1.84 14.66
N TRP A 82 -1.93 0.57 14.99
CA TRP A 82 -0.63 -0.05 14.76
C TRP A 82 -0.42 -0.27 13.25
N TYR A 83 0.76 0.10 12.76
CA TYR A 83 1.16 0.31 11.36
C TYR A 83 1.15 -0.92 10.43
N LEU A 84 0.50 -2.03 10.79
CA LEU A 84 0.79 -3.35 10.20
C LEU A 84 -0.32 -3.93 9.31
N PHE A 85 -1.35 -3.15 8.98
CA PHE A 85 -2.36 -3.58 8.00
C PHE A 85 -2.18 -2.82 6.67
N PRO A 86 -1.59 -3.45 5.64
CA PRO A 86 -1.38 -2.78 4.36
C PRO A 86 -2.73 -2.49 3.70
N GLN A 87 -2.98 -1.21 3.42
CA GLN A 87 -4.09 -0.80 2.57
C GLN A 87 -3.88 -1.35 1.16
N GLN A 88 -4.88 -2.05 0.62
CA GLN A 88 -4.78 -2.78 -0.63
C GLN A 88 -5.91 -2.40 -1.59
N TYR A 89 -5.57 -2.13 -2.85
CA TYR A 89 -6.54 -1.90 -3.92
C TYR A 89 -6.44 -3.01 -4.96
N ILE A 90 -7.52 -3.77 -5.13
CA ILE A 90 -7.64 -4.84 -6.12
C ILE A 90 -8.26 -4.25 -7.39
N LYS A 91 -7.42 -3.98 -8.39
CA LYS A 91 -7.82 -3.31 -9.63
C LYS A 91 -8.90 -4.07 -10.40
N SER A 92 -8.74 -5.39 -10.55
CA SER A 92 -9.69 -6.26 -11.28
C SER A 92 -11.10 -6.23 -10.70
N LYS A 93 -11.24 -5.95 -9.39
CA LYS A 93 -12.52 -5.91 -8.67
C LYS A 93 -12.97 -4.51 -8.29
N CYS A 94 -12.19 -3.48 -8.63
CA CYS A 94 -12.40 -2.11 -8.18
C CYS A 94 -12.63 -2.01 -6.66
N LEU A 95 -11.89 -2.79 -5.87
CA LEU A 95 -12.10 -2.94 -4.44
C LEU A 95 -10.93 -2.40 -3.63
N LEU A 96 -11.20 -1.48 -2.71
CA LEU A 96 -10.25 -0.95 -1.74
C LEU A 96 -10.54 -1.55 -0.36
N VAL A 97 -9.52 -2.14 0.25
CA VAL A 97 -9.55 -2.58 1.64
C VAL A 97 -8.72 -1.61 2.48
N ASN A 98 -9.38 -0.96 3.43
CA ASN A 98 -8.81 0.04 4.31
C ASN A 98 -9.07 -0.36 5.76
N LYS A 99 -8.03 -0.36 6.58
CA LYS A 99 -8.13 -0.59 8.02
C LYS A 99 -8.14 0.75 8.75
N ASN A 100 -9.03 0.90 9.72
CA ASN A 100 -9.19 2.10 10.53
C ASN A 100 -9.63 1.70 11.95
N GLY A 101 -8.75 1.84 12.94
CA GLY A 101 -8.99 1.37 14.31
C GLY A 101 -9.18 -0.15 14.39
N ASN A 102 -10.30 -0.56 14.99
CA ASN A 102 -10.77 -1.95 15.06
C ASN A 102 -11.60 -2.39 13.85
N HIS A 103 -11.79 -1.51 12.86
CA HIS A 103 -12.58 -1.80 11.68
C HIS A 103 -11.72 -2.06 10.46
N VAL A 104 -12.18 -2.98 9.61
CA VAL A 104 -11.71 -3.08 8.23
C VAL A 104 -12.89 -2.77 7.30
N ASN A 105 -12.68 -1.77 6.47
CA ASN A 105 -13.64 -1.20 5.54
C ASN A 105 -13.35 -1.72 4.12
N LEU A 106 -14.36 -2.32 3.50
CA LEU A 106 -14.36 -2.71 2.10
C LEU A 106 -15.12 -1.65 1.31
N MET A 107 -14.42 -0.94 0.44
CA MET A 107 -14.98 0.12 -0.40
C MET A 107 -14.86 -0.23 -1.87
N ARG A 108 -15.93 -0.03 -2.64
CA ARG A 108 -15.94 -0.26 -4.09
C ARG A 108 -15.87 1.05 -4.85
N LYS A 109 -14.99 1.09 -5.85
CA LYS A 109 -14.89 2.20 -6.79
C LYS A 109 -15.92 2.02 -7.91
N LYS A 110 -16.77 3.02 -8.12
CA LYS A 110 -17.74 3.11 -9.21
C LYS A 110 -17.07 3.62 -10.49
N GLU A 111 -17.77 3.49 -11.62
CA GLU A 111 -17.31 3.98 -12.93
C GLU A 111 -17.01 5.48 -12.92
N ASN A 112 -17.82 6.26 -12.20
CA ASN A 112 -17.62 7.71 -12.03
C ASN A 112 -16.43 8.07 -11.11
N GLY A 113 -15.70 7.07 -10.59
CA GLY A 113 -14.56 7.25 -9.70
C GLY A 113 -14.89 7.30 -8.21
N ASP A 114 -16.17 7.36 -7.83
CA ASP A 114 -16.58 7.41 -6.43
C ASP A 114 -16.28 6.10 -5.70
N LEU A 115 -15.79 6.21 -4.47
CA LEU A 115 -15.75 5.08 -3.53
C LEU A 115 -17.03 5.04 -2.70
N ILE A 116 -17.62 3.85 -2.59
CA ILE A 116 -18.74 3.56 -1.70
C ILE A 116 -18.34 2.50 -0.68
N LEU A 117 -18.65 2.71 0.60
CA LEU A 117 -18.51 1.69 1.62
C LEU A 117 -19.51 0.55 1.34
N GLN A 118 -19.02 -0.65 1.04
CA GLN A 118 -19.86 -1.82 0.86
C GLN A 118 -20.04 -2.59 2.16
N GLN A 119 -18.97 -2.72 2.93
CA GLN A 119 -18.96 -3.47 4.18
C GLN A 119 -17.95 -2.88 5.14
N SER A 120 -18.24 -2.97 6.43
CA SER A 120 -17.31 -2.67 7.50
C SER A 120 -17.41 -3.78 8.55
N ILE A 121 -16.27 -4.37 8.89
CA ILE A 121 -16.19 -5.46 9.86
C ILE A 121 -15.47 -4.95 11.10
N ASP A 122 -16.14 -5.04 12.25
CA ASP A 122 -15.55 -4.76 13.55
C ASP A 122 -14.88 -6.03 14.09
N PHE A 123 -13.60 -5.93 14.46
CA PHE A 123 -12.82 -7.01 15.05
C PHE A 123 -12.66 -6.88 16.58
N GLY A 124 -13.16 -5.80 17.18
CA GLY A 124 -13.05 -5.49 18.61
C GLY A 124 -11.64 -5.10 19.08
N THR A 125 -10.64 -5.13 18.20
CA THR A 125 -9.24 -4.81 18.49
C THR A 125 -8.57 -4.17 17.29
N SER A 126 -7.55 -3.34 17.52
CA SER A 126 -6.70 -2.82 16.44
C SER A 126 -5.55 -3.76 16.07
N GLY A 127 -5.32 -4.81 16.86
CA GLY A 127 -4.35 -5.89 16.60
C GLY A 127 -4.87 -6.88 15.56
N ILE A 128 -5.11 -6.38 14.35
CA ILE A 128 -5.61 -7.18 13.22
C ILE A 128 -4.51 -7.23 12.18
N TYR A 129 -4.26 -8.42 11.64
CA TYR A 129 -3.44 -8.63 10.46
C TYR A 129 -4.28 -9.25 9.37
N GLY A 130 -3.95 -8.97 8.12
CA GLY A 130 -4.59 -9.65 7.02
C GLY A 130 -4.08 -9.24 5.67
N GLN A 131 -4.34 -10.10 4.70
CA GLN A 131 -3.95 -9.91 3.32
C GLN A 131 -5.00 -10.51 2.39
N LEU A 132 -5.25 -9.82 1.28
CA LEU A 132 -6.08 -10.34 0.20
C LEU A 132 -5.23 -11.21 -0.72
N SER A 133 -5.82 -12.25 -1.30
CA SER A 133 -5.23 -12.91 -2.46
C SER A 133 -5.07 -11.90 -3.61
N CYS A 134 -4.12 -12.14 -4.52
CA CYS A 134 -3.83 -11.21 -5.63
C CYS A 134 -5.04 -10.95 -6.54
N ASP A 135 -5.93 -11.94 -6.67
CA ASP A 135 -7.19 -11.85 -7.40
C ASP A 135 -8.34 -11.26 -6.57
N GLY A 136 -8.17 -11.08 -5.26
CA GLY A 136 -9.19 -10.62 -4.33
C GLY A 136 -10.32 -11.61 -4.07
N GLU A 137 -10.17 -12.89 -4.42
CA GLU A 137 -11.16 -13.93 -4.13
C GLU A 137 -11.20 -14.27 -2.63
N PHE A 138 -10.04 -14.29 -1.97
CA PHE A 138 -9.91 -14.65 -0.57
C PHE A 138 -9.32 -13.50 0.24
N TRP A 139 -9.79 -13.39 1.47
CA TRP A 139 -9.23 -12.52 2.48
C TRP A 139 -8.93 -13.31 3.74
N ILE A 140 -7.65 -13.35 4.11
CA ILE A 140 -7.17 -14.02 5.31
C ILE A 140 -6.89 -12.97 6.37
N THR A 141 -7.44 -13.14 7.56
CA THR A 141 -7.19 -12.26 8.70
C THR A 141 -6.84 -13.04 9.95
N TRP A 142 -6.00 -12.47 10.79
CA TRP A 142 -5.77 -12.92 12.16
C TRP A 142 -6.24 -11.85 13.15
N ASN A 143 -6.97 -12.25 14.19
CA ASN A 143 -7.51 -11.36 15.22
C ASN A 143 -6.79 -11.56 16.57
N TRP A 144 -6.24 -10.48 17.15
CA TRP A 144 -5.54 -10.56 18.43
C TRP A 144 -6.43 -10.94 19.62
N ILE A 145 -7.73 -10.61 19.62
CA ILE A 145 -8.63 -10.99 20.72
C ILE A 145 -9.01 -12.46 20.61
N SER A 146 -9.56 -12.90 19.48
CA SER A 146 -10.03 -14.28 19.36
C SER A 146 -8.89 -15.29 19.19
N LYS A 147 -7.70 -14.82 18.78
CA LYS A 147 -6.55 -15.65 18.42
C LYS A 147 -6.81 -16.60 17.24
N GLU A 148 -7.79 -16.27 16.41
CA GLU A 148 -8.21 -17.11 15.27
C GLU A 148 -7.76 -16.52 13.93
N ILE A 149 -7.58 -17.42 12.96
CA ILE A 149 -7.44 -17.11 11.55
C ILE A 149 -8.81 -17.26 10.89
N HIS A 150 -9.28 -16.21 10.23
CA HIS A 150 -10.47 -16.26 9.40
C HIS A 150 -10.09 -16.19 7.93
N ILE A 151 -10.59 -17.12 7.13
CA ILE A 151 -10.49 -17.11 5.67
C ILE A 151 -11.88 -16.80 5.14
N ARG A 152 -12.02 -15.67 4.45
CA ARG A 152 -13.29 -15.22 3.86
C ARG A 152 -13.20 -15.29 2.36
N LYS A 153 -14.21 -15.86 1.70
CA LYS A 153 -14.36 -15.81 0.24
C LYS A 153 -15.27 -14.64 -0.12
N LEU A 154 -14.85 -13.83 -1.09
CA LEU A 154 -15.69 -12.76 -1.61
C LEU A 154 -16.86 -13.36 -2.38
N LYS A 155 -18.08 -13.01 -1.97
CA LYS A 155 -19.31 -13.36 -2.69
C LYS A 155 -19.80 -12.10 -3.42
N GLU A 156 -19.80 -12.15 -4.74
CA GLU A 156 -20.42 -11.13 -5.58
C GLU A 156 -21.94 -11.42 -5.62
N LEU A 157 -22.74 -10.39 -5.31
CA LEU A 157 -24.20 -10.42 -5.36
C LEU A 157 -24.65 -9.68 -6.62
#